data_AF-A0A8J4RCS0-F1
#
_entry.id   AF-A0A8J4RCS0-F1
#
_cell.length_a   1.000
_cell.length_b   1.000
_cell.length_c   1.000
_cell.angle_alpha   90.00
_cell.angle_beta   90.00
_cell.angle_gamma   90.00
#
_symmetry.space_group_name_H-M   'P 1'
#
loop_
_entity.id
_entity.type
_entity.pdbx_description
1 polymer ?
#
loop_
_entity_poly.entity_id
_entity_poly.type
_entity_poly.pdbx_seq_one_letter_code
_entity_poly.pdbx_strand_id
1 'polypeptide(L)'
;MAGRGSLAGLLPFADANAIVLDMANEVLPVVKEVPVLAGVCATNPFRRMDYFLKLVESIGFSGVQNFPTVGLFDGNFRQNLEETGMGYGLEVEMNEKANKLGLLTTYAFNQNEAAEMAKAGTDIIVAHMGLSIWLHRCTNICINGGKCSSRSGYS
;
A
#
# COMPACT_ATOMS: atom_id res chain seq x y z
N MET A 1 9.78 5.02 7.58
CA MET A 1 8.96 5.45 8.75
C MET A 1 9.87 5.66 9.97
N ALA A 2 10.60 6.78 10.03
CA ALA A 2 11.70 7.09 10.95
C ALA A 2 11.46 6.80 12.47
N GLY A 3 11.47 5.53 12.87
CA GLY A 3 11.13 5.09 14.22
C GLY A 3 9.66 5.25 14.60
N ARG A 4 8.72 5.30 13.63
CA ARG A 4 7.28 5.47 13.85
C ARG A 4 6.49 4.25 13.38
N GLY A 5 5.34 3.98 14.01
CA GLY A 5 4.47 2.85 13.64
C GLY A 5 3.94 2.98 12.22
N SER A 6 3.86 1.86 11.48
CA SER A 6 3.55 1.82 10.03
C SER A 6 2.27 2.55 9.62
N LEU A 7 1.24 2.57 10.48
CA LEU A 7 -0.01 3.29 10.22
C LEU A 7 0.14 4.81 10.13
N ALA A 8 1.24 5.40 10.61
CA ALA A 8 1.46 6.83 10.44
C ALA A 8 1.59 7.24 8.95
N GLY A 9 1.86 6.30 8.04
CA GLY A 9 1.82 6.57 6.61
C GLY A 9 0.41 6.80 6.05
N LEU A 10 -0.63 6.39 6.77
CA LEU A 10 -2.04 6.55 6.37
C LEU A 10 -2.69 7.81 6.95
N LEU A 11 -1.97 8.56 7.79
CA LEU A 11 -2.47 9.72 8.51
C LEU A 11 -1.98 11.02 7.88
N PRO A 12 -2.64 12.17 8.14
CA PRO A 12 -2.36 13.45 7.49
C PRO A 12 -1.10 14.13 8.05
N PHE A 13 0.01 13.40 8.12
CA PHE A 13 1.31 13.93 8.54
C PHE A 13 2.10 14.52 7.37
N ALA A 14 1.86 14.04 6.15
CA ALA A 14 2.48 14.55 4.92
C ALA A 14 1.79 14.00 3.67
N ASP A 15 2.11 14.56 2.50
CA ASP A 15 1.71 14.00 1.20
C ASP A 15 2.58 12.79 0.83
N ALA A 16 2.01 11.60 0.92
CA ALA A 16 2.68 10.35 0.57
C ALA A 16 3.23 10.34 -0.87
N ASN A 17 2.51 10.95 -1.82
CA ASN A 17 2.92 11.00 -3.23
C ASN A 17 4.08 11.97 -3.47
N ALA A 18 4.26 12.99 -2.64
CA ALA A 18 5.45 13.84 -2.70
C ALA A 18 6.66 13.12 -2.08
N ILE A 19 6.46 12.50 -0.92
CA ILE A 19 7.51 11.77 -0.20
C ILE A 19 8.12 10.67 -1.06
N VAL A 20 7.31 9.89 -1.80
CA VAL A 20 7.85 8.80 -2.64
C VAL A 20 8.77 9.33 -3.76
N LEU A 21 8.50 10.53 -4.28
CA LEU A 21 9.36 11.16 -5.29
C LEU A 21 10.66 11.67 -4.67
N ASP A 22 10.61 12.25 -3.47
CA ASP A 22 11.82 12.68 -2.75
C ASP A 22 12.72 11.48 -2.44
N MET A 23 12.12 10.38 -1.94
CA MET A 23 12.81 9.13 -1.65
C MET A 23 13.42 8.45 -2.88
N ALA A 24 12.90 8.72 -4.08
CA ALA A 24 13.45 8.16 -5.31
C ALA A 24 14.93 8.51 -5.49
N ASN A 25 15.34 9.73 -5.10
CA ASN A 25 16.73 10.20 -5.18
C ASN A 25 17.66 9.48 -4.21
N GLU A 26 17.13 8.92 -3.13
CA GLU A 26 17.92 8.15 -2.16
C GLU A 26 18.06 6.67 -2.59
N VAL A 27 17.03 6.13 -3.23
CA VAL A 27 16.93 4.69 -3.53
C VAL A 27 17.42 4.35 -4.93
N LEU A 28 16.91 5.01 -5.97
CA LEU A 28 17.16 4.62 -7.37
C LEU A 28 18.65 4.70 -7.77
N PRO A 29 19.46 5.68 -7.29
CA PRO A 29 20.88 5.72 -7.66
C PRO A 29 21.70 4.54 -7.11
N VAL A 30 21.29 3.94 -6.00
CA VAL A 30 22.05 2.88 -5.32
C VAL A 30 21.60 1.47 -5.69
N VAL A 31 20.36 1.30 -6.14
CA VAL A 31 19.83 0.00 -6.60
C VAL A 31 20.19 -0.21 -8.07
N LYS A 32 20.84 -1.35 -8.41
CA LYS A 32 21.33 -1.61 -9.78
C LYS A 32 20.59 -2.71 -10.54
N GLU A 33 20.11 -3.74 -9.85
CA GLU A 33 19.61 -4.97 -10.50
C GLU A 33 18.20 -5.35 -10.07
N VAL A 34 17.66 -4.71 -9.03
CA VAL A 34 16.37 -5.06 -8.43
C VAL A 34 15.32 -4.02 -8.85
N PRO A 35 14.14 -4.42 -9.34
CA PRO A 35 13.08 -3.48 -9.68
C PRO A 35 12.60 -2.75 -8.43
N VAL A 36 12.42 -1.43 -8.53
CA VAL A 36 11.93 -0.58 -7.44
C VAL A 36 10.53 -0.10 -7.79
N LEU A 37 9.59 -0.30 -6.87
CA LEU A 37 8.19 0.09 -7.02
C LEU A 37 7.89 1.32 -6.16
N ALA A 38 7.08 2.23 -6.68
CA ALA A 38 6.60 3.39 -5.95
C ALA A 38 5.31 3.07 -5.18
N GLY A 39 5.26 3.41 -3.89
CA GLY A 39 3.99 3.49 -3.15
C GLY A 39 3.20 4.72 -3.61
N VAL A 40 2.01 4.50 -4.18
CA VAL A 40 1.14 5.56 -4.70
C VAL A 40 -0.16 5.62 -3.88
N CYS A 41 -0.46 6.80 -3.32
CA CYS A 41 -1.74 7.12 -2.74
C CYS A 41 -2.74 7.43 -3.86
N ALA A 42 -3.54 6.43 -4.24
CA ALA A 42 -4.47 6.57 -5.36
C ALA A 42 -5.66 7.50 -5.06
N THR A 43 -6.06 7.57 -3.79
CA THR A 43 -7.22 8.36 -3.33
C THR A 43 -6.91 9.83 -3.08
N ASN A 44 -5.68 10.30 -3.37
CA ASN A 44 -5.31 11.70 -3.19
C ASN A 44 -6.08 12.60 -4.19
N PRO A 45 -7.03 13.44 -3.73
CA PRO A 45 -7.92 14.19 -4.62
C PRO A 45 -7.22 15.33 -5.37
N PHE A 46 -6.00 15.68 -4.99
CA PHE A 46 -5.22 16.75 -5.61
C PHE A 46 -4.24 16.26 -6.67
N ARG A 47 -4.24 14.95 -6.99
CA ARG A 47 -3.34 14.35 -7.96
C ARG A 47 -4.09 13.92 -9.21
N ARG A 48 -3.58 14.34 -10.37
CA ARG A 48 -4.01 13.82 -11.67
C ARG A 48 -3.25 12.53 -11.95
N MET A 49 -3.90 11.38 -11.70
CA MET A 49 -3.22 10.08 -11.69
C MET A 49 -2.51 9.76 -13.02
N ASP A 50 -3.11 10.09 -14.15
CA ASP A 50 -2.49 9.86 -15.48
C ASP A 50 -1.16 10.62 -15.66
N TYR A 51 -1.05 11.82 -15.09
CA TYR A 51 0.18 12.60 -15.13
C TYR A 51 1.19 12.07 -14.11
N PHE A 52 0.71 11.73 -12.92
CA PHE A 52 1.56 11.25 -11.84
C PHE A 52 2.21 9.91 -12.18
N LEU A 53 1.48 8.96 -12.76
CA LEU A 53 2.03 7.66 -13.17
C LEU A 53 3.10 7.80 -14.26
N LYS A 54 2.92 8.72 -15.21
CA LYS A 54 3.97 9.04 -16.21
C LYS A 54 5.20 9.66 -15.57
N LEU A 55 5.02 10.49 -14.54
CA LEU A 55 6.14 11.02 -13.77
C LEU A 55 6.90 9.89 -13.05
N VAL A 56 6.17 8.99 -12.39
CA VAL A 56 6.73 7.80 -11.72
C VAL A 56 7.55 6.94 -12.70
N GLU A 57 6.98 6.63 -13.87
CA GLU A 57 7.67 5.93 -14.96
C GLU A 57 8.95 6.68 -15.37
N SER A 58 8.85 7.99 -15.64
CA SER A 58 9.98 8.80 -16.13
C SER A 58 11.14 8.92 -15.15
N ILE A 59 10.86 8.84 -13.84
CA ILE A 59 11.86 8.86 -12.78
C ILE A 59 12.66 7.54 -12.76
N GLY A 60 12.09 6.45 -13.28
CA GLY A 60 12.74 5.15 -13.40
C GLY A 60 12.21 4.09 -12.46
N PHE A 61 11.03 4.28 -11.85
CA PHE A 61 10.36 3.20 -11.13
C PHE A 61 9.89 2.11 -12.10
N SER A 62 10.01 0.85 -11.69
CA SER A 62 9.59 -0.32 -12.49
C SER A 62 8.10 -0.66 -12.30
N GLY A 63 7.45 -0.06 -11.31
CA GLY A 63 6.06 -0.35 -10.96
C GLY A 63 5.52 0.52 -9.85
N VAL A 64 4.28 0.25 -9.47
CA VAL A 64 3.53 0.92 -8.41
C VAL A 64 2.88 -0.09 -7.47
N GLN A 65 2.64 0.37 -6.26
CA GLN A 65 1.87 -0.31 -5.25
C GLN A 65 0.89 0.70 -4.65
N ASN A 66 -0.38 0.33 -4.53
CA ASN A 66 -1.40 1.13 -3.84
C ASN A 66 -1.08 1.22 -2.34
N PHE A 67 -0.23 2.18 -1.98
CA PHE A 67 0.10 2.48 -0.61
C PHE A 67 0.45 3.97 -0.47
N PRO A 68 -0.14 4.70 0.48
CA PRO A 68 -1.22 4.33 1.42
C PRO A 68 -2.49 3.77 0.75
N THR A 69 -3.18 2.86 1.44
CA THR A 69 -4.39 2.17 0.94
C THR A 69 -5.53 2.27 1.95
N VAL A 70 -6.74 2.47 1.44
CA VAL A 70 -7.96 2.45 2.26
C VAL A 70 -8.39 1.04 2.66
N GLY A 71 -7.77 0.00 2.07
CA GLY A 71 -7.95 -1.39 2.45
C GLY A 71 -7.59 -1.71 3.91
N LEU A 72 -6.77 -0.87 4.54
CA LEU A 72 -6.42 -0.97 5.96
C LEU A 72 -7.43 -0.31 6.93
N PHE A 73 -8.40 0.46 6.41
CA PHE A 73 -9.49 0.99 7.22
C PHE A 73 -10.69 0.03 7.21
N ASP A 74 -11.40 -0.03 8.34
CA ASP A 74 -12.61 -0.83 8.52
C ASP A 74 -13.77 -0.02 9.13
N GLY A 75 -14.91 -0.70 9.33
CA GLY A 75 -16.10 -0.15 9.97
C GLY A 75 -16.66 1.11 9.29
N ASN A 76 -17.27 1.97 10.11
CA ASN A 76 -17.91 3.21 9.64
C ASN A 76 -16.91 4.15 8.95
N PHE A 77 -15.63 4.12 9.35
CA PHE A 77 -14.64 5.00 8.75
C PHE A 77 -14.36 4.60 7.30
N ARG A 78 -14.17 3.30 7.02
CA ARG A 78 -14.05 2.80 5.64
C ARG A 78 -15.28 3.13 4.82
N GLN A 79 -16.48 2.90 5.36
CA GLN A 79 -17.72 3.22 4.67
C GLN A 79 -17.81 4.70 4.28
N ASN A 80 -17.48 5.60 5.22
CA ASN A 80 -17.48 7.04 4.94
C ASN A 80 -16.48 7.42 3.85
N LEU A 81 -15.30 6.79 3.80
CA LEU A 81 -14.31 7.04 2.74
C LEU A 81 -14.84 6.60 1.37
N GLU A 82 -15.45 5.42 1.29
CA GLU A 82 -16.07 4.91 0.05
C GLU A 82 -17.19 5.85 -0.42
N GLU A 83 -18.09 6.25 0.47
CA GLU A 83 -19.24 7.12 0.16
C GLU A 83 -18.85 8.55 -0.21
N THR A 84 -17.66 9.01 0.20
CA THR A 84 -17.14 10.36 -0.10
C THR A 84 -16.14 10.40 -1.24
N GLY A 85 -16.01 9.31 -2.01
CA GLY A 85 -15.18 9.26 -3.22
C GLY A 85 -13.69 9.01 -2.96
N MET A 86 -13.33 8.48 -1.80
CA MET A 86 -11.97 8.00 -1.47
C MET A 86 -11.95 6.48 -1.34
N GLY A 87 -12.69 5.81 -2.23
CA GLY A 87 -12.88 4.38 -2.20
C GLY A 87 -11.73 3.56 -2.77
N TYR A 88 -11.71 2.27 -2.46
CA TYR A 88 -10.72 1.34 -2.99
C TYR A 88 -10.82 1.17 -4.52
N GLY A 89 -11.99 1.47 -5.11
CA GLY A 89 -12.15 1.50 -6.57
C GLY A 89 -11.16 2.44 -7.28
N LEU A 90 -10.73 3.54 -6.63
CA LEU A 90 -9.69 4.42 -7.18
C LEU A 90 -8.31 3.76 -7.18
N GLU A 91 -8.03 2.88 -6.21
CA GLU A 91 -6.80 2.09 -6.19
C GLU A 91 -6.79 1.05 -7.32
N VAL A 92 -7.94 0.43 -7.60
CA VAL A 92 -8.12 -0.48 -8.75
C VAL A 92 -7.91 0.28 -10.06
N GLU A 93 -8.54 1.44 -10.23
CA GLU A 93 -8.39 2.29 -11.43
C GLU A 93 -6.94 2.74 -11.64
N MET A 94 -6.24 3.10 -10.56
CA MET A 94 -4.81 3.47 -10.61
C MET A 94 -3.95 2.30 -11.12
N ASN A 95 -4.19 1.08 -10.61
CA ASN A 95 -3.47 -0.09 -11.09
C ASN A 95 -3.81 -0.39 -12.57
N GLU A 96 -5.06 -0.24 -13.01
CA GLU A 96 -5.43 -0.40 -14.43
C GLU A 96 -4.66 0.59 -15.32
N LYS A 97 -4.57 1.86 -14.91
CA LYS A 97 -3.81 2.89 -15.63
C LYS A 97 -2.31 2.59 -15.64
N ALA A 98 -1.76 2.12 -14.52
CA ALA A 98 -0.35 1.77 -14.41
C ALA A 98 -0.01 0.56 -15.29
N ASN A 99 -0.86 -0.46 -15.31
CA ASN A 99 -0.70 -1.62 -16.18
C ASN A 99 -0.69 -1.22 -17.67
N LYS A 100 -1.56 -0.29 -18.09
CA LYS A 100 -1.56 0.27 -19.46
C LYS A 100 -0.27 1.00 -19.82
N LEU A 101 0.50 1.47 -18.85
CA LEU A 101 1.83 2.06 -19.03
C LEU A 101 2.96 1.01 -18.96
N GLY A 102 2.65 -0.27 -18.74
CA GLY A 102 3.65 -1.33 -18.58
C GLY A 102 4.34 -1.34 -17.21
N LEU A 103 3.76 -0.70 -16.21
CA LEU A 103 4.24 -0.70 -14.83
C LEU A 103 3.70 -1.91 -14.05
N LEU A 104 4.54 -2.52 -13.21
CA LEU A 104 4.13 -3.60 -12.28
C LEU A 104 3.16 -3.08 -11.19
N THR A 105 2.20 -3.88 -10.68
CA THR A 105 1.03 -3.41 -9.86
C THR A 105 0.64 -4.38 -8.69
N THR A 106 -0.05 -3.94 -7.58
CA THR A 106 -0.30 -4.82 -6.34
C THR A 106 -1.56 -4.67 -5.39
N TYR A 107 -1.40 -4.66 -4.03
CA TYR A 107 -2.26 -5.07 -2.85
C TYR A 107 -3.78 -5.31 -2.97
N ALA A 108 -4.28 -6.38 -2.31
CA ALA A 108 -5.72 -6.63 -2.03
C ALA A 108 -5.98 -7.22 -0.61
N PHE A 109 -7.17 -6.98 -0.03
CA PHE A 109 -7.50 -7.39 1.35
C PHE A 109 -8.63 -8.44 1.44
N ASN A 110 -9.40 -8.61 0.37
CA ASN A 110 -10.44 -9.65 0.30
C ASN A 110 -10.57 -10.23 -1.12
N GLN A 111 -11.41 -11.25 -1.28
CA GLN A 111 -11.59 -11.95 -2.55
C GLN A 111 -12.15 -11.06 -3.66
N ASN A 112 -13.04 -10.11 -3.32
CA ASN A 112 -13.63 -9.21 -4.31
C ASN A 112 -12.59 -8.21 -4.81
N GLU A 113 -11.86 -7.57 -3.90
CA GLU A 113 -10.76 -6.64 -4.24
C GLU A 113 -9.68 -7.35 -5.06
N ALA A 114 -9.34 -8.60 -4.71
CA ALA A 114 -8.39 -9.40 -5.49
C ALA A 114 -8.93 -9.70 -6.91
N ALA A 115 -10.22 -10.00 -7.05
CA ALA A 115 -10.84 -10.23 -8.34
C ALA A 115 -10.88 -8.95 -9.19
N GLU A 116 -11.10 -7.78 -8.57
CA GLU A 116 -11.07 -6.48 -9.25
C GLU A 116 -9.65 -6.12 -9.70
N MET A 117 -8.64 -6.31 -8.84
CA MET A 117 -7.24 -6.13 -9.20
C MET A 117 -6.82 -7.06 -10.36
N ALA A 118 -7.26 -8.33 -10.32
CA ALA A 118 -7.00 -9.26 -11.42
C ALA A 118 -7.62 -8.78 -12.74
N LYS A 119 -8.84 -8.23 -12.71
CA LYS A 119 -9.50 -7.66 -13.90
C LYS A 119 -8.82 -6.39 -14.39
N ALA A 120 -8.24 -5.59 -13.49
CA ALA A 120 -7.47 -4.40 -13.83
C ALA A 120 -6.12 -4.73 -14.51
N GLY A 121 -5.75 -6.01 -14.59
CA GLY A 121 -4.50 -6.45 -15.20
C GLY A 121 -3.32 -6.48 -14.23
N THR A 122 -3.58 -6.50 -12.91
CA THR A 122 -2.52 -6.46 -11.91
C THR A 122 -1.57 -7.68 -12.01
N ASP A 123 -0.27 -7.43 -12.12
CA ASP A 123 0.73 -8.49 -12.32
C ASP A 123 0.93 -9.37 -11.07
N ILE A 124 0.91 -8.75 -9.88
CA ILE A 124 1.17 -9.43 -8.60
C ILE A 124 0.13 -8.99 -7.58
N ILE A 125 -0.72 -9.89 -7.11
CA ILE A 125 -1.66 -9.58 -6.01
C ILE A 125 -1.02 -9.95 -4.68
N VAL A 126 -0.73 -8.94 -3.86
CA VAL A 126 -0.27 -9.15 -2.48
C VAL A 126 -1.49 -9.20 -1.55
N ALA A 127 -1.80 -10.39 -1.04
CA ALA A 127 -2.89 -10.59 -0.08
C ALA A 127 -2.49 -10.03 1.30
N HIS A 128 -3.00 -8.85 1.66
CA HIS A 128 -2.59 -8.13 2.86
C HIS A 128 -3.39 -8.58 4.10
N MET A 129 -2.73 -9.19 5.07
CA MET A 129 -3.35 -9.78 6.28
C MET A 129 -3.46 -8.81 7.47
N GLY A 130 -3.67 -7.51 7.20
CA GLY A 130 -3.66 -6.46 8.23
C GLY A 130 -2.29 -6.13 8.83
N LEU A 131 -2.28 -5.35 9.91
CA LEU A 131 -1.06 -4.79 10.49
C LEU A 131 -0.18 -5.89 11.14
N SER A 132 1.09 -5.95 10.74
CA SER A 132 2.09 -6.85 11.30
C SER A 132 2.57 -6.42 12.69
N ILE A 133 1.73 -6.57 13.72
CA ILE A 133 2.11 -6.37 15.13
C ILE A 133 2.98 -7.51 15.71
N TRP A 134 3.19 -8.58 14.93
CA TRP A 134 3.79 -9.84 15.39
C TRP A 134 5.29 -9.76 15.72
N LEU A 135 6.07 -8.85 15.12
CA LEU A 135 7.50 -8.74 15.39
C LEU A 135 7.82 -8.32 16.84
N HIS A 136 6.92 -7.61 17.52
CA HIS A 136 7.07 -7.29 18.95
C HIS A 136 6.42 -8.31 19.90
N ARG A 137 5.51 -9.18 19.40
CA ARG A 137 4.89 -10.25 20.20
C ARG A 137 5.67 -11.58 20.14
N CYS A 138 6.51 -11.79 19.12
CA CYS A 138 7.24 -13.04 18.90
C CYS A 138 8.50 -13.26 19.75
N THR A 139 9.02 -12.25 20.47
CA THR A 139 10.17 -12.48 21.37
C THR A 139 9.87 -13.42 22.54
N ASN A 140 8.60 -13.80 22.75
CA ASN A 140 8.18 -14.80 23.73
C ASN A 140 7.51 -16.05 23.12
N ILE A 141 7.75 -16.39 21.85
CA ILE A 141 7.32 -17.70 21.34
C ILE A 141 8.32 -18.77 21.81
N CYS A 142 7.88 -19.43 22.87
CA CYS A 142 8.42 -20.65 23.45
C CYS A 142 8.79 -21.68 22.38
N ILE A 143 10.07 -22.07 22.39
CA ILE A 143 10.51 -23.40 21.99
C ILE A 143 9.77 -24.39 22.93
N ASN A 144 9.04 -25.35 22.36
CA ASN A 144 8.26 -26.43 23.02
C ASN A 144 6.76 -26.16 23.31
N GLY A 145 5.91 -26.32 22.29
CA GLY A 145 4.70 -27.15 22.36
C GLY A 145 3.57 -26.79 23.34
N GLY A 146 3.57 -25.64 24.00
CA GLY A 146 2.52 -25.22 24.93
C GLY A 146 1.51 -24.25 24.32
N LYS A 147 0.20 -24.52 24.49
CA LYS A 147 -0.95 -23.76 23.98
C LYS A 147 -0.80 -22.23 24.14
N CYS A 148 -0.94 -21.47 23.05
CA CYS A 148 -1.09 -20.02 23.06
C CYS A 148 -2.49 -19.63 23.56
N SER A 149 -2.60 -18.97 24.71
CA SER A 149 -3.81 -18.22 25.08
C SER A 149 -3.67 -16.75 24.67
N SER A 150 -4.63 -16.24 23.90
CA SER A 150 -4.71 -14.83 23.57
C SER A 150 -5.22 -14.05 24.78
N ARG A 151 -4.33 -13.41 25.54
CA ARG A 151 -4.74 -12.30 26.40
C ARG A 151 -4.89 -11.04 25.55
N SER A 152 -6.14 -10.71 25.22
CA SER A 152 -6.52 -9.33 24.89
C SER A 152 -6.38 -8.50 26.15
N GLY A 153 -5.41 -7.61 26.18
CA GLY A 153 -5.21 -6.67 27.28
C GLY A 153 -4.66 -5.37 26.72
N TYR A 154 -5.56 -4.47 26.36
CA TYR A 154 -5.32 -3.03 26.42
C TYR A 154 -6.48 -2.46 27.24
N SER A 155 -6.14 -2.02 28.46
CA SER A 155 -6.92 -1.08 29.25
C SER A 155 -6.71 0.33 28.71
#